data_AF-A0A5U6UQ75-F1
#
_entry.id   AF-A0A5U6UQ75-F1
#
_cell.length_a   1.000
_cell.length_b   1.000
_cell.length_c   1.000
_cell.angle_alpha   90.00
_cell.angle_beta   90.00
_cell.angle_gamma   90.00
#
_symmetry.space_group_name_H-M   'P 1'
#
loop_
_entity.id
_entity.type
_entity.pdbx_description
1 polymer ?
#
loop_
_entity_poly.entity_id
_entity_poly.type
_entity_poly.pdbx_seq_one_letter_code
_entity_poly.pdbx_strand_id
1 'polypeptide(L)'
;MKKLTGVIVLALLLTACDKPKIDASSDQSMKESIQKVRESLPADKKAQFDDAVKVVAFSQINMRELMQAGASSGDVYETKIKTALEGKTGDEVINYAETIRLERERREREQALQEIKELEAKQTSAAQAAEKMKAFKVERSRFYFQKENYGNDQPILDISVENGTDKAVARVFFKGVIASPGRSVPWFSDVFNYKISGGLEPSEKANWKLAPNRYSDWGKLEVPADAVFTVTVTGLEDADGKSIYGDAEFSERDADRLNQLREKYLSK
;
A
#
# COMPACT_ATOMS: atom_id res chain seq x y z
N MET A 1 79.24 39.61 -45.04
CA MET A 1 79.34 38.51 -44.05
C MET A 1 78.03 38.45 -43.27
N LYS A 2 77.57 37.24 -42.96
CA LYS A 2 76.32 36.79 -42.30
C LYS A 2 75.91 37.69 -41.09
N LYS A 3 74.64 37.85 -40.71
CA LYS A 3 73.74 36.82 -40.14
C LYS A 3 72.26 37.27 -40.07
N LEU A 4 71.38 36.28 -40.19
CA LEU A 4 69.94 36.30 -39.90
C LEU A 4 69.63 36.61 -38.42
N THR A 5 68.48 37.27 -38.18
CA THR A 5 67.59 37.09 -37.02
C THR A 5 66.30 37.85 -37.35
N GLY A 6 65.07 37.34 -37.30
CA GLY A 6 64.49 36.14 -36.71
C GLY A 6 63.10 36.54 -36.21
N VAL A 7 62.06 36.36 -37.02
CA VAL A 7 60.66 36.69 -36.66
C VAL A 7 60.12 35.55 -35.79
N ILE A 8 59.84 35.83 -34.52
CA ILE A 8 59.14 34.91 -33.62
C ILE A 8 57.64 35.15 -33.78
N VAL A 9 56.98 34.24 -34.51
CA VAL A 9 55.52 34.10 -34.52
C VAL A 9 55.13 33.34 -33.26
N LEU A 10 54.55 34.04 -32.29
CA LEU A 10 53.92 33.45 -31.12
C LEU A 10 52.53 32.95 -31.54
N ALA A 11 52.47 31.72 -32.06
CA ALA A 11 51.23 31.05 -32.41
C ALA A 11 50.52 30.54 -31.15
N LEU A 12 49.26 30.96 -31.02
CA LEU A 12 48.29 30.60 -30.01
C LEU A 12 48.22 29.10 -29.72
N LEU A 13 48.54 28.71 -28.48
CA LEU A 13 48.07 27.46 -27.87
C LEU A 13 46.69 27.71 -27.25
N LEU A 14 45.67 27.90 -28.10
CA LEU A 14 44.29 27.65 -27.69
C LEU A 14 44.04 26.15 -27.83
N THR A 15 44.59 25.35 -26.90
CA THR A 15 44.08 24.00 -26.68
C THR A 15 42.70 24.16 -26.05
N ALA A 16 41.69 24.36 -26.88
CA ALA A 16 40.35 23.89 -26.55
C ALA A 16 40.48 22.36 -26.46
N CYS A 17 40.92 21.86 -25.31
CA CYS A 17 40.81 20.44 -24.97
C CYS A 17 39.32 20.15 -24.94
N ASP A 18 38.79 19.67 -26.07
CA ASP A 18 37.46 19.11 -26.12
C ASP A 18 37.45 18.00 -25.07
N LYS A 19 36.58 18.15 -24.06
CA LYS A 19 36.52 17.19 -22.96
C LYS A 19 36.24 15.81 -23.58
N PRO A 20 36.89 14.73 -23.12
CA PRO A 20 36.60 13.41 -23.65
C PRO A 20 35.11 13.10 -23.50
N LYS A 21 34.58 12.38 -24.49
CA LYS A 21 33.17 11.98 -24.59
C LYS A 21 33.08 10.46 -24.64
N ILE A 22 31.96 9.92 -24.19
CA ILE A 22 31.67 8.50 -24.31
C ILE A 22 31.41 8.18 -25.80
N ASP A 23 32.09 7.14 -26.30
CA ASP A 23 31.91 6.55 -27.62
C ASP A 23 31.27 5.18 -27.43
N ALA A 24 29.97 5.08 -27.65
CA ALA A 24 29.15 3.89 -27.52
C ALA A 24 28.89 3.19 -28.88
N SER A 25 29.70 3.47 -29.91
CA SER A 25 29.63 2.81 -31.22
C SER A 25 29.87 1.29 -31.17
N SER A 26 30.61 0.82 -30.15
CA SER A 26 30.81 -0.59 -29.82
C SER A 26 30.97 -0.76 -28.31
N ASP A 27 30.79 -1.97 -27.78
CA ASP A 27 30.95 -2.23 -26.33
C ASP A 27 32.37 -1.93 -25.84
N GLN A 28 33.36 -2.26 -26.68
CA GLN A 28 34.77 -2.00 -26.37
C GLN A 28 35.05 -0.50 -26.37
N SER A 29 34.58 0.23 -27.40
CA SER A 29 34.68 1.70 -27.46
C SER A 29 34.02 2.33 -26.23
N MET A 30 32.86 1.83 -25.81
CA MET A 30 32.10 2.37 -24.69
C MET A 30 32.86 2.20 -23.38
N LYS A 31 33.38 0.99 -23.14
CA LYS A 31 34.14 0.70 -21.93
C LYS A 31 35.42 1.53 -21.84
N GLU A 32 36.16 1.64 -22.93
CA GLU A 32 37.40 2.42 -22.98
C GLU A 32 37.15 3.93 -22.84
N SER A 33 36.14 4.45 -23.54
CA SER A 33 35.79 5.86 -23.50
C SER A 33 35.22 6.27 -22.14
N ILE A 34 34.39 5.45 -21.49
CA ILE A 34 33.94 5.68 -20.11
C ILE A 34 35.13 5.80 -19.15
N GLN A 35 36.13 4.90 -19.27
CA GLN A 35 37.34 4.98 -18.44
C GLN A 35 38.13 6.26 -18.70
N LYS A 36 38.32 6.64 -19.97
CA LYS A 36 39.01 7.90 -20.35
C LYS A 36 38.28 9.13 -19.80
N VAL A 37 36.95 9.16 -19.92
CA VAL A 37 36.11 10.24 -19.37
C VAL A 37 36.29 10.31 -17.85
N ARG A 38 36.17 9.17 -17.16
CA ARG A 38 36.38 9.09 -15.71
C ARG A 38 37.74 9.59 -15.27
N GLU A 39 38.81 9.22 -15.97
CA GLU A 39 40.18 9.60 -15.63
C GLU A 39 40.42 11.10 -15.81
N SER A 40 39.73 11.73 -16.77
CA SER A 40 39.80 13.18 -17.01
C SER A 40 39.08 14.03 -15.96
N LEU A 41 38.24 13.43 -15.12
CA LEU A 41 37.50 14.13 -14.08
C LEU A 41 38.37 14.41 -12.84
N PRO A 42 38.08 15.51 -12.11
CA PRO A 42 38.57 15.73 -10.75
C PRO A 42 38.29 14.54 -9.82
N ALA A 43 39.19 14.31 -8.84
CA ALA A 43 39.12 13.13 -7.98
C ALA A 43 37.79 12.98 -7.21
N ASP A 44 37.19 14.10 -6.79
CA ASP A 44 35.90 14.20 -6.11
C ASP A 44 34.70 13.87 -7.02
N LYS A 45 34.84 14.02 -8.34
CA LYS A 45 33.78 13.71 -9.32
C LYS A 45 33.81 12.29 -9.86
N LYS A 46 34.91 11.54 -9.67
CA LYS A 46 35.04 10.17 -10.22
C LYS A 46 33.96 9.23 -9.67
N ALA A 47 33.71 9.28 -8.36
CA ALA A 47 32.66 8.48 -7.73
C ALA A 47 31.25 8.91 -8.17
N GLN A 48 31.01 10.22 -8.31
CA GLN A 48 29.74 10.75 -8.81
C GLN A 48 29.47 10.31 -10.25
N PHE A 49 30.50 10.30 -11.11
CA PHE A 49 30.39 9.82 -12.47
C PHE A 49 30.11 8.31 -12.53
N ASP A 50 30.82 7.49 -11.75
CA ASP A 50 30.61 6.04 -11.68
C ASP A 50 29.16 5.68 -11.30
N ASP A 51 28.60 6.45 -10.38
CA ASP A 51 27.22 6.31 -9.92
C ASP A 51 26.21 6.87 -10.95
N ALA A 52 26.53 8.00 -11.59
CA ALA A 52 25.72 8.60 -12.64
C ALA A 52 25.56 7.69 -13.86
N VAL A 53 26.64 7.03 -14.31
CA VAL A 53 26.58 6.03 -15.39
C VAL A 53 25.59 4.92 -15.05
N LYS A 54 25.60 4.42 -13.80
CA LYS A 54 24.64 3.39 -13.34
C LYS A 54 23.21 3.92 -13.36
N VAL A 55 22.97 5.13 -12.83
CA VAL A 55 21.62 5.74 -12.82
C VAL A 55 21.08 5.88 -14.23
N VAL A 56 21.88 6.40 -15.16
CA VAL A 56 21.50 6.57 -16.57
C VAL A 56 21.23 5.23 -17.24
N ALA A 57 22.05 4.21 -16.98
CA ALA A 57 21.84 2.88 -17.53
C ALA A 57 20.55 2.24 -17.00
N PHE A 58 20.35 2.23 -15.68
CA PHE A 58 19.16 1.66 -15.05
C PHE A 58 17.88 2.44 -15.34
N SER A 59 17.95 3.74 -15.67
CA SER A 59 16.76 4.51 -16.06
C SER A 59 16.19 4.13 -17.42
N GLN A 60 16.96 3.42 -18.25
CA GLN A 60 16.47 2.90 -19.51
C GLN A 60 15.64 1.61 -19.35
N ILE A 61 15.66 0.99 -18.16
CA ILE A 61 14.92 -0.23 -17.90
C ILE A 61 13.45 0.10 -17.62
N ASN A 62 12.56 -0.36 -18.50
CA ASN A 62 11.11 -0.25 -18.35
C ASN A 62 10.48 -1.65 -18.27
N MET A 63 9.74 -1.94 -17.20
CA MET A 63 9.15 -3.27 -16.96
C MET A 63 8.08 -3.66 -17.98
N ARG A 64 7.31 -2.68 -18.50
CA ARG A 64 6.31 -2.94 -19.54
C ARG A 64 6.99 -3.34 -20.85
N GLU A 65 8.07 -2.66 -21.21
CA GLU A 65 8.87 -3.02 -22.38
C GLU A 65 9.57 -4.36 -22.18
N LEU A 66 10.01 -4.71 -20.97
CA LEU A 66 10.60 -6.01 -20.65
C LEU A 66 9.62 -7.14 -20.97
N MET A 67 8.38 -6.99 -20.50
CA MET A 67 7.32 -7.96 -20.75
C MET A 67 6.93 -8.04 -22.23
N GLN A 68 7.06 -6.95 -22.99
CA GLN A 68 6.74 -6.90 -24.42
C GLN A 68 7.86 -7.42 -25.32
N ALA A 69 9.13 -7.19 -24.96
CA ALA A 69 10.29 -7.55 -25.76
C ALA A 69 10.67 -9.04 -25.64
N GLY A 70 10.23 -9.73 -24.57
CA GLY A 70 10.48 -11.15 -24.38
C GLY A 70 11.98 -11.50 -24.48
N ALA A 71 12.33 -12.42 -25.40
CA ALA A 71 13.71 -12.87 -25.60
C ALA A 71 14.66 -11.78 -26.16
N SER A 72 14.14 -10.72 -26.77
CA SER A 72 14.93 -9.61 -27.34
C SER A 72 15.13 -8.43 -26.38
N SER A 73 14.80 -8.62 -25.10
CA SER A 73 14.92 -7.59 -24.08
C SER A 73 16.35 -7.05 -23.93
N GLY A 74 17.37 -7.91 -23.97
CA GLY A 74 18.78 -7.52 -23.87
C GLY A 74 19.21 -6.48 -24.90
N ASP A 75 18.98 -6.76 -26.18
CA ASP A 75 19.39 -5.91 -27.31
C ASP A 75 18.71 -4.52 -27.28
N VAL A 76 17.43 -4.49 -26.87
CA VAL A 76 16.67 -3.24 -26.75
C VAL A 76 17.26 -2.34 -25.65
N TYR A 77 17.61 -2.90 -24.50
CA TYR A 77 18.20 -2.12 -23.41
C TYR A 77 19.61 -1.67 -23.73
N GLU A 78 20.42 -2.54 -24.33
CA GLU A 78 21.78 -2.19 -24.75
C GLU A 78 21.77 -0.98 -25.69
N THR A 79 20.88 -0.99 -26.69
CA THR A 79 20.70 0.12 -27.63
C THR A 79 20.30 1.42 -26.93
N LYS A 80 19.38 1.35 -25.95
CA LYS A 80 18.95 2.53 -25.19
C LYS A 80 20.04 3.08 -24.29
N ILE A 81 20.84 2.22 -23.65
CA ILE A 81 21.96 2.63 -22.81
C ILE A 81 23.02 3.32 -23.67
N LYS A 82 23.39 2.73 -24.82
CA LYS A 82 24.32 3.33 -25.78
C LYS A 82 23.83 4.72 -26.21
N THR A 83 22.57 4.81 -26.64
CA THR A 83 21.95 6.09 -27.04
C THR A 83 21.93 7.13 -25.91
N ALA A 84 21.70 6.70 -24.67
CA ALA A 84 21.64 7.59 -23.52
C ALA A 84 23.01 8.12 -23.07
N LEU A 85 24.11 7.45 -23.42
CA LEU A 85 25.47 7.80 -23.01
C LEU A 85 26.33 8.38 -24.15
N GLU A 86 26.05 8.02 -25.40
CA GLU A 86 26.78 8.46 -26.59
C GLU A 86 27.03 9.98 -26.61
N GLY A 87 28.28 10.36 -26.87
CA GLY A 87 28.70 11.75 -27.03
C GLY A 87 28.71 12.59 -25.75
N LYS A 88 28.29 12.05 -24.60
CA LYS A 88 28.26 12.80 -23.33
C LYS A 88 29.64 12.86 -22.68
N THR A 89 29.97 14.04 -22.16
CA THR A 89 31.09 14.28 -21.24
C THR A 89 30.74 13.83 -19.81
N GLY A 90 31.74 13.72 -18.95
CA GLY A 90 31.52 13.32 -17.55
C GLY A 90 30.57 14.24 -16.77
N ASP A 91 30.68 15.55 -16.97
CA ASP A 91 29.77 16.53 -16.34
C ASP A 91 28.32 16.39 -16.86
N GLU A 92 28.15 16.10 -18.14
CA GLU A 92 26.82 15.90 -18.74
C GLU A 92 26.16 14.61 -18.25
N VAL A 93 26.92 13.53 -18.06
CA VAL A 93 26.38 12.29 -17.46
C VAL A 93 25.96 12.52 -16.01
N ILE A 94 26.78 13.23 -15.21
CA ILE A 94 26.43 13.58 -13.82
C ILE A 94 25.14 14.42 -13.78
N ASN A 95 25.07 15.51 -14.55
CA ASN A 95 23.88 16.37 -14.60
C ASN A 95 22.63 15.63 -15.12
N TYR A 96 22.80 14.71 -16.07
CA TYR A 96 21.70 13.91 -16.57
C TYR A 96 21.18 12.94 -15.51
N ALA A 97 22.06 12.29 -14.75
CA ALA A 97 21.67 11.45 -13.62
C ALA A 97 20.93 12.22 -12.52
N GLU A 98 21.37 13.45 -12.21
CA GLU A 98 20.67 14.32 -11.25
C GLU A 98 19.24 14.66 -11.74
N THR A 99 19.09 15.00 -13.02
CA THR A 99 17.74 15.21 -13.61
C THR A 99 16.86 13.97 -13.44
N ILE A 100 17.40 12.78 -13.73
CA ILE A 100 16.68 11.51 -13.56
C ILE A 100 16.25 11.30 -12.10
N ARG A 101 17.12 11.60 -11.13
CA ARG A 101 16.82 11.48 -9.70
C ARG A 101 15.69 12.41 -9.28
N LEU A 102 15.80 13.69 -9.62
CA LEU A 102 14.78 14.70 -9.29
C LEU A 102 13.42 14.35 -9.91
N GLU A 103 13.41 13.87 -11.15
CA GLU A 103 12.16 13.43 -11.78
C GLU A 103 11.56 12.19 -11.12
N ARG A 104 12.38 11.24 -10.66
CA ARG A 104 11.91 10.06 -9.93
C ARG A 104 11.36 10.46 -8.57
N GLU A 105 12.08 11.26 -7.80
CA GLU A 105 11.63 11.77 -6.51
C GLU A 105 10.33 12.55 -6.64
N ARG A 106 10.20 13.39 -7.67
CA ARG A 106 8.95 14.11 -7.95
C ARG A 106 7.81 13.15 -8.25
N ARG A 107 8.01 12.16 -9.12
CA ARG A 107 6.99 11.15 -9.47
C ARG A 107 6.58 10.31 -8.26
N GLU A 108 7.56 9.84 -7.48
CA GLU A 108 7.32 9.08 -6.25
C GLU A 108 6.54 9.91 -5.22
N ARG A 109 6.88 11.20 -5.07
CA ARG A 109 6.16 12.12 -4.19
C ARG A 109 4.73 12.37 -4.67
N GLU A 110 4.53 12.63 -5.96
CA GLU A 110 3.19 12.82 -6.54
C GLU A 110 2.31 11.58 -6.34
N GLN A 111 2.85 10.38 -6.59
CA GLN A 111 2.14 9.11 -6.35
C GLN A 111 1.83 8.89 -4.87
N ALA A 112 2.80 9.14 -3.98
CA ALA A 112 2.60 9.00 -2.54
C ALA A 112 1.53 9.96 -2.01
N LEU A 113 1.49 11.20 -2.48
CA LEU A 113 0.47 12.18 -2.08
C LEU A 113 -0.93 11.78 -2.57
N GLN A 114 -1.01 11.20 -3.77
CA GLN A 114 -2.27 10.65 -4.28
C GLN A 114 -2.73 9.44 -3.46
N GLU A 115 -1.82 8.52 -3.11
CA GLU A 115 -2.11 7.36 -2.27
C GLU A 115 -2.57 7.79 -0.86
N ILE A 116 -1.91 8.81 -0.26
CA ILE A 116 -2.35 9.39 1.02
C ILE A 116 -3.79 9.88 0.93
N LYS A 117 -4.13 10.65 -0.12
CA LYS A 117 -5.49 11.18 -0.31
C LYS A 117 -6.54 10.07 -0.41
N GLU A 118 -6.22 8.99 -1.13
CA GLU A 118 -7.10 7.83 -1.27
C GLU A 118 -7.28 7.10 0.06
N LEU A 119 -6.21 6.88 0.82
CA LEU A 119 -6.26 6.24 2.13
C LEU A 119 -7.00 7.09 3.17
N GLU A 120 -6.86 8.42 3.14
CA GLU A 120 -7.60 9.34 4.00
C GLU A 120 -9.10 9.35 3.68
N ALA A 121 -9.45 9.35 2.39
CA ALA A 121 -10.84 9.23 1.95
C ALA A 121 -11.43 7.89 2.39
N LYS A 122 -10.67 6.79 2.25
CA LYS A 122 -11.04 5.45 2.72
C LYS A 122 -11.25 5.42 4.23
N GLN A 123 -10.33 5.98 5.02
CA GLN A 123 -10.43 6.09 6.47
C GLN A 123 -11.68 6.88 6.89
N THR A 124 -11.93 8.02 6.26
CA THR A 124 -13.10 8.87 6.55
C THR A 124 -14.40 8.15 6.21
N SER A 125 -14.46 7.49 5.06
CA SER A 125 -15.62 6.70 4.64
C SER A 125 -15.90 5.56 5.62
N ALA A 126 -14.86 4.82 6.03
CA ALA A 126 -14.98 3.74 7.02
C ALA A 126 -15.44 4.25 8.40
N ALA A 127 -14.95 5.41 8.84
CA ALA A 127 -15.40 6.03 10.09
C ALA A 127 -16.88 6.44 10.01
N GLN A 128 -17.30 7.09 8.93
CA GLN A 128 -18.70 7.47 8.71
C GLN A 128 -19.62 6.24 8.62
N ALA A 129 -19.15 5.17 7.97
CA ALA A 129 -19.85 3.90 7.90
C ALA A 129 -20.05 3.28 9.27
N ALA A 130 -18.98 3.23 10.08
CA ALA A 130 -19.04 2.73 11.45
C ALA A 130 -20.01 3.55 12.31
N GLU A 131 -20.03 4.87 12.18
CA GLU A 131 -21.00 5.73 12.87
C GLU A 131 -22.44 5.47 12.43
N LYS A 132 -22.71 5.36 11.12
CA LYS A 132 -24.05 5.04 10.62
C LYS A 132 -24.52 3.65 11.05
N MET A 133 -23.60 2.69 11.12
CA MET A 133 -23.91 1.33 11.56
C MET A 133 -24.37 1.27 13.03
N LYS A 134 -23.96 2.22 13.89
CA LYS A 134 -24.47 2.31 15.27
C LYS A 134 -25.97 2.56 15.34
N ALA A 135 -26.59 3.04 14.26
CA ALA A 135 -28.04 3.18 14.18
C ALA A 135 -28.76 1.82 14.20
N PHE A 136 -28.09 0.73 13.78
CA PHE A 136 -28.57 -0.62 14.03
C PHE A 136 -28.22 -1.02 15.47
N LYS A 137 -29.24 -1.06 16.34
CA LYS A 137 -29.05 -1.23 17.77
C LYS A 137 -29.27 -2.67 18.19
N VAL A 138 -28.43 -3.14 19.11
CA VAL A 138 -28.72 -4.33 19.92
C VAL A 138 -29.33 -3.85 21.22
N GLU A 139 -30.65 -4.01 21.36
CA GLU A 139 -31.43 -3.58 22.52
C GLU A 139 -31.24 -4.54 23.70
N ARG A 140 -31.05 -5.83 23.41
CA ARG A 140 -30.87 -6.86 24.42
C ARG A 140 -30.02 -7.99 23.88
N SER A 141 -29.11 -8.50 24.70
CA SER A 141 -28.37 -9.74 24.47
C SER A 141 -28.40 -10.60 25.72
N ARG A 142 -28.77 -11.89 25.57
CA ARG A 142 -28.70 -12.89 26.64
C ARG A 142 -28.17 -14.20 26.10
N PHE A 143 -27.30 -14.83 26.88
CA PHE A 143 -26.83 -16.18 26.64
C PHE A 143 -27.34 -17.08 27.77
N TYR A 144 -27.92 -18.22 27.42
CA TYR A 144 -28.31 -19.22 28.39
C TYR A 144 -28.37 -20.60 27.74
N PHE A 145 -28.25 -21.63 28.58
CA PHE A 145 -28.51 -23.00 28.18
C PHE A 145 -29.99 -23.34 28.38
N GLN A 146 -30.65 -23.78 27.32
CA GLN A 146 -31.99 -24.31 27.38
C GLN A 146 -31.92 -25.83 27.58
N LYS A 147 -32.57 -26.33 28.64
CA LYS A 147 -32.63 -27.75 28.92
C LYS A 147 -33.31 -28.52 27.80
N GLU A 148 -32.72 -29.64 27.44
CA GLU A 148 -33.23 -30.57 26.45
C GLU A 148 -33.60 -31.90 27.12
N ASN A 149 -34.61 -32.59 26.57
CA ASN A 149 -35.06 -33.87 27.13
C ASN A 149 -34.03 -34.99 26.94
N TYR A 150 -33.17 -34.87 25.93
CA TYR A 150 -32.12 -35.83 25.60
C TYR A 150 -30.85 -35.10 25.13
N GLY A 151 -29.70 -35.56 25.59
CA GLY A 151 -28.39 -35.00 25.24
C GLY A 151 -28.01 -33.75 26.04
N ASN A 152 -26.99 -33.03 25.57
CA ASN A 152 -26.53 -31.79 26.19
C ASN A 152 -27.54 -30.66 25.99
N ASP A 153 -27.57 -29.74 26.96
CA ASP A 153 -28.37 -28.52 26.90
C ASP A 153 -28.03 -27.69 25.65
N GLN A 154 -29.05 -27.03 25.11
CA GLN A 154 -28.94 -26.24 23.89
C GLN A 154 -28.47 -24.82 24.24
N PRO A 155 -27.30 -24.34 23.75
CA PRO A 155 -26.95 -22.94 23.89
C PRO A 155 -27.93 -22.07 23.09
N ILE A 156 -28.41 -21.00 23.72
CA ILE A 156 -29.32 -20.01 23.12
C ILE A 156 -28.73 -18.61 23.22
N LEU A 157 -28.70 -17.91 22.09
CA LEU A 157 -28.44 -16.47 21.99
C LEU A 157 -29.79 -15.77 21.77
N ASP A 158 -30.32 -15.14 22.82
CA ASP A 158 -31.55 -14.33 22.75
C ASP A 158 -31.16 -12.87 22.53
N ILE A 159 -31.37 -12.40 21.29
CA ILE A 159 -30.91 -11.10 20.82
C ILE A 159 -32.11 -10.32 20.31
N SER A 160 -32.33 -9.14 20.89
CA SER A 160 -33.31 -8.17 20.40
C SER A 160 -32.60 -7.00 19.73
N VAL A 161 -33.05 -6.62 18.54
CA VAL A 161 -32.44 -5.56 17.74
C VAL A 161 -33.48 -4.57 17.22
N GLU A 162 -33.01 -3.38 16.87
CA GLU A 162 -33.77 -2.34 16.19
C GLU A 162 -32.96 -1.87 14.97
N ASN A 163 -33.58 -1.91 13.79
CA ASN A 163 -32.98 -1.31 12.60
C ASN A 163 -33.26 0.20 12.60
N GLY A 164 -32.43 0.99 13.28
CA GLY A 164 -32.52 2.45 13.22
C GLY A 164 -31.85 3.05 11.97
N THR A 165 -31.41 2.23 11.02
CA THR A 165 -30.79 2.69 9.77
C THR A 165 -31.83 3.19 8.76
N ASP A 166 -31.37 3.84 7.70
CA ASP A 166 -32.18 4.28 6.56
C ASP A 166 -32.32 3.22 5.46
N LYS A 167 -31.89 1.98 5.72
CA LYS A 167 -31.81 0.90 4.74
C LYS A 167 -32.42 -0.40 5.27
N ALA A 168 -33.02 -1.18 4.37
CA ALA A 168 -33.43 -2.55 4.68
C ALA A 168 -32.19 -3.43 4.87
N VAL A 169 -32.18 -4.25 5.93
CA VAL A 169 -31.07 -5.13 6.27
C VAL A 169 -31.48 -6.58 6.05
N ALA A 170 -30.73 -7.34 5.25
CA ALA A 170 -31.02 -8.75 5.00
C ALA A 170 -30.08 -9.71 5.73
N ARG A 171 -28.88 -9.26 6.09
CA ARG A 171 -27.96 -10.02 6.94
C ARG A 171 -27.19 -9.09 7.87
N VAL A 172 -27.00 -9.57 9.10
CA VAL A 172 -26.20 -8.86 10.11
C VAL A 172 -25.04 -9.73 10.54
N PHE A 173 -23.87 -9.13 10.68
CA PHE A 173 -22.68 -9.73 11.26
C PHE A 173 -22.48 -9.21 12.67
N PHE A 174 -22.17 -10.11 13.59
CA PHE A 174 -22.05 -9.85 15.00
C PHE A 174 -20.71 -10.37 15.53
N LYS A 175 -20.19 -9.67 16.54
CA LYS A 175 -19.20 -10.19 17.47
C LYS A 175 -19.86 -10.37 18.82
N GLY A 176 -19.94 -11.63 19.27
CA GLY A 176 -20.40 -11.99 20.60
C GLY A 176 -19.22 -12.13 21.55
N VAL A 177 -19.32 -11.54 22.75
CA VAL A 177 -18.30 -11.65 23.80
C VAL A 177 -18.97 -12.02 25.11
N ILE A 178 -18.42 -13.02 25.81
CA ILE A 178 -18.83 -13.40 27.16
C ILE A 178 -17.68 -13.10 28.12
N ALA A 179 -17.90 -12.19 29.07
CA ALA A 179 -16.89 -11.77 30.04
C ALA A 179 -17.52 -11.42 31.38
N SER A 180 -16.84 -11.76 32.48
CA SER A 180 -17.19 -11.24 33.80
C SER A 180 -16.69 -9.79 33.95
N PRO A 181 -17.37 -8.93 34.74
CA PRO A 181 -16.95 -7.55 34.97
C PRO A 181 -15.49 -7.45 35.43
N GLY A 182 -14.73 -6.52 34.84
CA GLY A 182 -13.34 -6.24 35.23
C GLY A 182 -12.27 -7.20 34.66
N ARG A 183 -12.62 -8.23 33.88
CA ARG A 183 -11.62 -9.07 33.20
C ARG A 183 -11.12 -8.41 31.91
N SER A 184 -9.80 -8.44 31.70
CA SER A 184 -9.16 -8.02 30.44
C SER A 184 -9.26 -9.08 29.34
N VAL A 185 -9.40 -10.36 29.70
CA VAL A 185 -9.54 -11.47 28.75
C VAL A 185 -10.94 -12.08 28.90
N PRO A 186 -11.76 -12.08 27.84
CA PRO A 186 -13.09 -12.67 27.89
C PRO A 186 -13.01 -14.19 28.07
N TRP A 187 -14.07 -14.78 28.63
CA TRP A 187 -14.22 -16.24 28.68
C TRP A 187 -14.37 -16.83 27.29
N PHE A 188 -15.05 -16.08 26.42
CA PHE A 188 -15.33 -16.50 25.06
C PHE A 188 -15.56 -15.28 24.16
N SER A 189 -15.12 -15.38 22.91
CA SER A 189 -15.41 -14.41 21.87
C SER A 189 -15.53 -15.15 20.56
N ASP A 190 -16.58 -14.86 19.80
CA ASP A 190 -16.80 -15.46 18.49
C ASP A 190 -17.52 -14.46 17.56
N VAL A 191 -17.37 -14.68 16.26
CA VAL A 191 -18.05 -13.92 15.22
C VAL A 191 -19.08 -14.80 14.54
N PHE A 192 -20.29 -14.28 14.36
CA PHE A 192 -21.37 -15.01 13.71
C PHE A 192 -22.22 -14.06 12.89
N ASN A 193 -23.03 -14.60 12.00
CA ASN A 193 -23.96 -13.81 11.21
C ASN A 193 -25.35 -14.42 11.25
N TYR A 194 -26.35 -13.60 10.95
CA TYR A 194 -27.73 -14.03 10.84
C TYR A 194 -28.36 -13.45 9.57
N LYS A 195 -28.86 -14.35 8.71
CA LYS A 195 -29.67 -13.98 7.55
C LYS A 195 -31.12 -13.85 7.98
N ILE A 196 -31.69 -12.67 7.77
CA ILE A 196 -33.04 -12.31 8.20
C ILE A 196 -34.00 -12.70 7.08
N SER A 197 -34.91 -13.64 7.35
CA SER A 197 -35.93 -14.03 6.36
C SER A 197 -36.85 -12.84 6.09
N GLY A 198 -36.89 -12.36 4.85
CA GLY A 198 -37.65 -11.16 4.46
C GLY A 198 -36.94 -9.83 4.74
N GLY A 199 -35.76 -9.85 5.36
CA GLY A 199 -35.06 -8.64 5.79
C GLY A 199 -35.68 -8.00 7.04
N LEU A 200 -35.10 -6.88 7.45
CA LEU A 200 -35.58 -6.02 8.53
C LEU A 200 -35.60 -4.58 8.01
N GLU A 201 -36.78 -3.98 7.90
CA GLU A 201 -36.96 -2.65 7.32
C GLU A 201 -36.54 -1.54 8.31
N PRO A 202 -36.31 -0.30 7.83
CA PRO A 202 -36.07 0.84 8.69
C PRO A 202 -37.12 1.00 9.80
N SER A 203 -36.66 1.28 11.00
CA SER A 203 -37.43 1.39 12.26
C SER A 203 -38.08 0.10 12.78
N GLU A 204 -37.88 -1.05 12.11
CA GLU A 204 -38.39 -2.33 12.61
C GLU A 204 -37.54 -2.89 13.74
N LYS A 205 -38.19 -3.70 14.57
CA LYS A 205 -37.56 -4.43 15.68
C LYS A 205 -37.76 -5.92 15.48
N ALA A 206 -36.74 -6.68 15.85
CA ALA A 206 -36.81 -8.13 15.83
C ALA A 206 -36.24 -8.73 17.11
N ASN A 207 -36.74 -9.91 17.46
CA ASN A 207 -36.16 -10.73 18.52
C ASN A 207 -35.85 -12.12 17.97
N TRP A 208 -34.61 -12.55 18.12
CA TRP A 208 -34.14 -13.84 17.63
C TRP A 208 -33.62 -14.69 18.78
N LYS A 209 -34.03 -15.96 18.78
CA LYS A 209 -33.45 -17.01 19.63
C LYS A 209 -32.60 -17.90 18.73
N LEU A 210 -31.34 -17.54 18.60
CA LEU A 210 -30.40 -18.31 17.79
C LEU A 210 -29.91 -19.50 18.61
N ALA A 211 -29.88 -20.67 18.00
CA ALA A 211 -29.46 -21.92 18.63
C ALA A 211 -28.18 -22.42 17.94
N PRO A 212 -26.99 -21.93 18.33
CA PRO A 212 -25.73 -22.45 17.82
C PRO A 212 -25.62 -23.96 18.01
N ASN A 213 -24.75 -24.60 17.23
CA ASN A 213 -24.55 -26.04 17.36
C ASN A 213 -24.06 -26.38 18.78
N ARG A 214 -24.78 -27.27 19.50
CA ARG A 214 -24.43 -27.71 20.86
C ARG A 214 -23.10 -28.47 20.95
N TYR A 215 -22.54 -28.91 19.83
CA TYR A 215 -21.22 -29.56 19.78
C TYR A 215 -20.09 -28.58 19.43
N SER A 216 -20.43 -27.33 19.08
CA SER A 216 -19.45 -26.25 18.91
C SER A 216 -18.96 -25.72 20.24
N ASP A 217 -18.03 -24.77 20.22
CA ASP A 217 -17.50 -24.15 21.42
C ASP A 217 -18.61 -23.50 22.26
N TRP A 218 -19.62 -22.89 21.62
CA TRP A 218 -20.81 -22.35 22.30
C TRP A 218 -21.51 -23.36 23.22
N GLY A 219 -21.58 -24.62 22.81
CA GLY A 219 -22.26 -25.67 23.57
C GLY A 219 -21.40 -26.32 24.66
N LYS A 220 -20.10 -26.02 24.66
CA LYS A 220 -19.13 -26.52 25.65
C LYS A 220 -18.71 -25.44 26.66
N LEU A 221 -19.33 -24.26 26.58
CA LEU A 221 -19.00 -23.14 27.45
C LEU A 221 -19.38 -23.42 28.90
N GLU A 222 -18.38 -23.38 29.76
CA GLU A 222 -18.56 -23.29 31.21
C GLU A 222 -18.18 -21.86 31.63
N VAL A 223 -19.20 -21.02 31.87
CA VAL A 223 -19.01 -19.62 32.24
C VAL A 223 -19.58 -19.34 33.63
N PRO A 224 -18.91 -18.52 34.45
CA PRO A 224 -19.43 -18.12 35.76
C PRO A 224 -20.80 -17.42 35.67
N ALA A 225 -21.55 -17.45 36.77
CA ALA A 225 -22.88 -16.83 36.84
C ALA A 225 -22.88 -15.30 36.68
N ASP A 226 -21.74 -14.64 36.92
CA ASP A 226 -21.56 -13.19 36.74
C ASP A 226 -21.12 -12.80 35.33
N ALA A 227 -20.91 -13.78 34.43
CA ALA A 227 -20.50 -13.52 33.06
C ALA A 227 -21.63 -12.85 32.27
N VAL A 228 -21.29 -11.78 31.55
CA VAL A 228 -22.23 -11.01 30.74
C VAL A 228 -21.98 -11.30 29.27
N PHE A 229 -23.05 -11.56 28.53
CA PHE A 229 -23.02 -11.69 27.08
C PHE A 229 -23.33 -10.35 26.41
N THR A 230 -22.35 -9.80 25.71
CA THR A 230 -22.47 -8.57 24.90
C THR A 230 -22.36 -8.90 23.43
N VAL A 231 -23.16 -8.23 22.60
CA VAL A 231 -23.16 -8.39 21.16
C VAL A 231 -22.93 -7.04 20.49
N THR A 232 -21.96 -6.99 19.58
CA THR A 232 -21.67 -5.80 18.78
C THR A 232 -21.91 -6.11 17.31
N VAL A 233 -22.55 -5.19 16.59
CA VAL A 233 -22.71 -5.28 15.13
C VAL A 233 -21.38 -4.95 14.47
N THR A 234 -20.93 -5.82 13.57
CA THR A 234 -19.67 -5.66 12.84
C THR A 234 -19.88 -5.48 11.33
N GLY A 235 -21.09 -5.71 10.83
CA GLY A 235 -21.41 -5.52 9.41
C GLY A 235 -22.90 -5.69 9.13
N LEU A 236 -23.37 -5.05 8.06
CA LEU A 236 -24.75 -5.10 7.58
C LEU A 236 -24.75 -5.28 6.07
N GLU A 237 -25.52 -6.24 5.58
CA GLU A 237 -25.70 -6.52 4.15
C GLU A 237 -27.16 -6.34 3.73
N ASP A 238 -27.35 -5.88 2.50
CA ASP A 238 -28.64 -5.80 1.83
C ASP A 238 -29.07 -7.17 1.25
N ALA A 239 -30.23 -7.20 0.58
CA ALA A 239 -30.79 -8.42 0.01
C ALA A 239 -29.92 -9.05 -1.09
N ASP A 240 -29.08 -8.25 -1.75
CA ASP A 240 -28.15 -8.69 -2.79
C ASP A 240 -26.80 -9.17 -2.20
N GLY A 241 -26.63 -9.06 -0.88
CA GLY A 241 -25.40 -9.44 -0.18
C GLY A 241 -24.31 -8.37 -0.26
N LYS A 242 -24.67 -7.12 -0.58
CA LYS A 242 -23.75 -5.99 -0.61
C LYS A 242 -23.71 -5.28 0.74
N SER A 243 -22.55 -4.78 1.14
CA SER A 243 -22.40 -4.01 2.37
C SER A 243 -23.20 -2.70 2.31
N ILE A 244 -24.06 -2.49 3.31
CA ILE A 244 -24.96 -1.32 3.40
C ILE A 244 -24.17 -0.02 3.64
N TYR A 245 -23.07 -0.10 4.39
CA TYR A 245 -22.22 1.05 4.71
C TYR A 245 -20.82 0.95 4.13
N GLY A 246 -20.68 0.25 3.00
CA GLY A 246 -19.50 0.33 2.13
C GLY A 246 -18.65 -0.94 2.11
N ASP A 247 -18.04 -1.17 0.96
CA ASP A 247 -17.19 -2.33 0.66
C ASP A 247 -15.70 -2.05 0.96
N ALA A 248 -15.38 -0.80 1.33
CA ALA A 248 -14.01 -0.32 1.52
C ALA A 248 -13.57 -0.46 2.98
N GLU A 249 -13.18 -1.67 3.39
CA GLU A 249 -12.57 -1.90 4.70
C GLU A 249 -11.26 -1.12 4.82
N PHE A 250 -11.20 -0.15 5.74
CA PHE A 250 -9.93 0.48 6.13
C PHE A 250 -9.23 -0.44 7.15
N SER A 251 -8.25 -1.19 6.67
CA SER A 251 -7.54 -2.22 7.43
C SER A 251 -6.39 -1.65 8.27
N GLU A 252 -5.85 -2.45 9.20
CA GLU A 252 -4.60 -2.10 9.91
C GLU A 252 -3.45 -1.83 8.93
N ARG A 253 -3.36 -2.62 7.85
CA ARG A 253 -2.37 -2.41 6.79
C ARG A 253 -2.52 -1.05 6.11
N ASP A 254 -3.76 -0.61 5.86
CA ASP A 254 -4.04 0.72 5.29
C ASP A 254 -3.62 1.83 6.27
N ALA A 255 -3.88 1.64 7.56
CA ALA A 255 -3.46 2.58 8.61
C ALA A 255 -1.94 2.70 8.70
N ASP A 256 -1.23 1.58 8.74
CA ASP A 256 0.24 1.55 8.77
C ASP A 256 0.82 2.20 7.52
N ARG A 257 0.26 1.88 6.34
CA ARG A 257 0.70 2.46 5.07
C ARG A 257 0.49 3.97 5.03
N LEU A 258 -0.66 4.45 5.47
CA LEU A 258 -0.96 5.88 5.55
C LEU A 258 0.03 6.60 6.50
N ASN A 259 0.30 6.03 7.67
CA ASN A 259 1.25 6.59 8.62
C ASN A 259 2.67 6.66 8.05
N GLN A 260 3.16 5.57 7.45
CA GLN A 260 4.48 5.54 6.79
C GLN A 260 4.61 6.60 5.70
N LEU A 261 3.59 6.77 4.86
CA LEU A 261 3.60 7.76 3.78
C LEU A 261 3.57 9.20 4.32
N ARG A 262 2.77 9.46 5.35
CA ARG A 262 2.72 10.77 6.01
C ARG A 262 4.06 11.11 6.66
N GLU A 263 4.67 10.17 7.38
CA GLU A 263 6.00 10.35 7.95
C GLU A 263 7.03 10.65 6.86
N LYS A 264 7.05 9.87 5.77
CA LYS A 264 8.06 10.05 4.73
C LYS A 264 7.90 11.36 3.93
N TYR A 265 6.69 11.82 3.66
CA TYR A 265 6.44 12.91 2.69
C TYR A 265 5.81 14.17 3.26
N LEU A 266 5.17 14.09 4.44
CA LEU A 266 4.46 15.22 5.08
C LEU A 266 5.05 15.64 6.42
N SER A 267 5.91 14.82 7.06
CA SER A 267 6.68 15.28 8.21
C SER A 267 7.76 16.28 7.76
N LYS A 268 7.91 17.37 8.52
CA LYS A 268 8.96 18.38 8.36
C LYS A 268 10.02 18.20 9.42
#